data_AF-A0ABD0PYA6-F1
#
_entry.id   AF-A0ABD0PYA6-F1
#
_cell.length_a   1.000
_cell.length_b   1.000
_cell.length_c   1.000
_cell.angle_alpha   90.00
_cell.angle_beta   90.00
_cell.angle_gamma   90.00
#
_symmetry.space_group_name_H-M   'P 1'
#
loop_
_entity.id
_entity.type
_entity.pdbx_description
1 polymer ?
#
loop_
_entity_poly.entity_id
_entity_poly.type
_entity_poly.pdbx_seq_one_letter_code
_entity_poly.pdbx_strand_id
1 'polypeptide(L)'
;MFQVNNNGHLTFNQPSSVSIPTSFPSYGSRDIIAGLWTFLDNRERGVVSYNQYISGNVLTQATQDINTYFPNLNFTASWVFVAT
;
A
#
# COMPACT_ATOMS: atom_id res chain seq x y z
N MET A 1 -15.65 6.20 -4.72
CA MET A 1 -14.21 6.01 -4.90
C MET A 1 -13.51 7.04 -4.03
N PHE A 2 -12.67 6.60 -3.10
CA PHE A 2 -11.93 7.51 -2.22
C PHE A 2 -10.56 7.78 -2.85
N GLN A 3 -10.14 9.05 -2.87
CA GLN A 3 -8.84 9.46 -3.40
C GLN A 3 -7.76 9.35 -2.31
N VAL A 4 -6.55 8.92 -2.68
CA VAL A 4 -5.39 8.84 -1.80
C VAL A 4 -4.27 9.71 -2.33
N ASN A 5 -3.42 10.18 -1.41
CA ASN A 5 -2.19 10.88 -1.76
C ASN A 5 -1.24 9.98 -2.57
N ASN A 6 -0.57 10.55 -3.57
CA ASN A 6 -0.20 9.88 -4.81
C ASN A 6 1.28 10.06 -5.21
N ASN A 7 2.16 10.25 -4.21
CA ASN A 7 3.59 10.51 -4.40
C ASN A 7 4.46 9.23 -4.36
N GLY A 8 4.01 8.15 -5.00
CA GLY A 8 4.73 6.85 -5.00
C GLY A 8 4.70 6.09 -3.65
N HIS A 9 4.02 6.64 -2.64
CA HIS A 9 3.82 5.98 -1.36
C HIS A 9 2.45 6.30 -0.80
N LEU A 10 1.97 5.42 0.06
CA LEU A 10 0.71 5.55 0.77
C LEU A 10 0.95 5.96 2.22
N THR A 11 0.14 6.91 2.70
CA THR A 11 0.06 7.37 4.09
C THR A 11 -1.35 7.12 4.60
N PHE A 12 -1.49 6.67 5.85
CA PHE A 12 -2.79 6.25 6.40
C PHE A 12 -3.47 7.29 7.29
N ASN A 13 -2.73 8.28 7.79
CA ASN A 13 -3.22 9.26 8.78
C ASN A 13 -3.49 10.65 8.18
N GLN A 14 -2.66 11.11 7.25
CA GLN A 14 -2.78 12.42 6.62
C GLN A 14 -2.00 12.47 5.30
N PRO A 15 -2.41 13.32 4.34
CA PRO A 15 -1.63 13.57 3.13
C PRO A 15 -0.18 14.00 3.43
N SER A 16 0.75 13.62 2.56
CA SER A 16 2.17 13.97 2.60
C SER A 16 2.50 14.81 1.38
N SER A 17 3.16 15.95 1.59
CA SER A 17 3.70 16.77 0.49
C SER A 17 5.04 16.27 -0.04
N VAL A 18 5.61 15.21 0.55
CA VAL A 18 6.89 14.63 0.11
C VAL A 18 6.67 13.97 -1.25
N SER A 19 7.35 14.47 -2.28
CA SER A 19 7.30 13.94 -3.64
C SER A 19 8.62 13.33 -4.10
N ILE A 20 9.73 13.72 -3.48
CA ILE A 20 11.07 13.23 -3.81
C ILE A 20 11.42 12.06 -2.88
N PRO A 21 11.70 10.86 -3.43
CA PRO A 21 12.14 9.71 -2.64
C PRO A 21 13.48 9.98 -1.95
N THR A 22 13.61 9.53 -0.70
CA THR A 22 14.85 9.55 0.08
C THR A 22 15.34 8.12 0.34
N SER A 23 16.63 7.91 0.59
CA SER A 23 17.14 6.56 0.84
C SER A 23 16.51 5.94 2.10
N PHE A 24 16.20 4.63 2.03
CA PHE A 24 15.75 3.87 3.20
C PHE A 24 16.93 3.37 4.05
N PRO A 25 16.78 3.30 5.39
CA PRO A 25 15.62 3.79 6.15
C PRO A 25 15.58 5.32 6.18
N SER A 26 14.42 5.92 5.86
CA SER A 26 14.27 7.38 5.77
C SER A 26 14.14 8.08 7.13
N TYR A 27 14.09 7.30 8.23
CA TYR A 27 13.93 7.73 9.62
C TYR A 27 12.85 8.82 9.85
N GLY A 28 11.82 8.82 9.00
CA GLY A 28 10.71 9.77 9.09
C GLY A 28 9.78 9.48 10.27
N SER A 29 8.96 10.46 10.63
CA SER A 29 7.95 10.35 11.70
C SER A 29 6.61 9.75 11.24
N ARG A 30 6.53 9.25 10.00
CA ARG A 30 5.31 8.70 9.41
C ARG A 30 5.58 7.32 8.85
N ASP A 31 4.70 6.38 9.20
CA ASP A 31 4.66 5.08 8.55
C ASP A 31 4.11 5.22 7.13
N ILE A 32 4.78 4.59 6.18
CA ILE A 32 4.42 4.61 4.77
C ILE A 32 4.50 3.22 4.17
N ILE A 33 3.64 2.92 3.19
CA ILE A 33 3.83 1.80 2.27
C ILE A 33 4.27 2.37 0.93
N ALA A 34 5.52 2.09 0.54
CA ALA A 34 6.16 2.63 -0.65
C ALA A 34 6.45 1.53 -1.68
N GLY A 35 5.41 0.87 -2.18
CA GLY A 35 5.55 -0.18 -3.20
C GLY A 35 6.21 0.32 -4.49
N LEU A 36 6.10 1.63 -4.77
CA LEU A 36 6.77 2.30 -5.87
C LEU A 36 7.47 3.57 -5.36
N TRP A 37 8.60 3.41 -4.69
CA TRP A 37 9.39 4.52 -4.11
C TRP A 37 10.07 5.40 -5.16
N THR A 38 9.25 6.15 -5.90
CA THR A 38 9.64 7.01 -7.01
C THR A 38 8.84 8.31 -6.96
N PHE A 39 9.32 9.31 -7.70
CA PHE A 39 8.50 10.48 -7.99
C PHE A 39 7.37 10.06 -8.94
N LEU A 40 6.14 10.02 -8.43
CA LEU A 40 4.93 9.73 -9.19
C LEU A 40 4.05 10.97 -9.24
N ASP A 41 3.80 11.47 -10.44
CA ASP A 41 2.87 12.57 -10.69
C ASP A 41 1.76 12.09 -11.64
N ASN A 42 0.57 11.89 -11.10
CA ASN A 42 -0.63 11.47 -11.82
C ASN A 42 -1.68 12.59 -11.93
N ARG A 43 -1.29 13.87 -11.70
CA ARG A 43 -2.22 15.02 -11.79
C ARG A 43 -2.76 15.23 -13.20
N GLU A 44 -1.91 14.99 -14.21
CA GLU A 44 -2.27 15.13 -15.62
C GLU A 44 -3.09 13.92 -16.13
N ARG A 45 -2.69 12.70 -15.73
CA ARG A 45 -3.32 11.43 -16.14
C ARG A 45 -3.11 10.35 -15.09
N GLY A 46 -4.08 9.46 -14.95
CA GLY A 46 -4.02 8.28 -14.07
C GLY A 46 -4.81 8.47 -12.78
N VAL A 47 -5.59 7.45 -12.40
CA VAL A 47 -6.38 7.45 -11.17
C VAL A 47 -5.75 6.46 -10.22
N VAL A 48 -5.35 6.93 -9.03
CA VAL A 48 -5.00 6.02 -7.94
C VAL A 48 -6.27 5.77 -7.14
N SER A 49 -6.63 4.49 -7.03
CA SER A 49 -7.82 4.03 -6.31
C SER A 49 -7.42 2.95 -5.30
N TYR A 50 -8.27 2.74 -4.29
CA TYR A 50 -8.06 1.67 -3.33
C TYR A 50 -9.35 0.93 -2.99
N ASN A 51 -9.19 -0.31 -2.54
CA ASN A 51 -10.23 -1.14 -1.96
C ASN A 51 -9.73 -1.76 -0.65
N GLN A 52 -10.67 -1.98 0.28
CA GLN A 52 -10.40 -2.66 1.54
C GLN A 52 -11.33 -3.85 1.68
N TYR A 53 -10.78 -4.96 2.16
CA TYR A 53 -11.51 -6.19 2.39
C TYR A 53 -11.29 -6.60 3.83
N ILE A 54 -12.38 -6.86 4.55
CA ILE A 54 -12.41 -7.46 5.90
C ILE A 54 -13.10 -8.83 5.89
N SER A 55 -13.60 -9.26 4.73
CA SER A 55 -14.28 -10.54 4.51
C SER A 55 -14.25 -10.92 3.03
N GLY A 56 -14.59 -12.17 2.73
CA GLY A 56 -14.72 -12.69 1.36
C GLY A 56 -13.42 -13.23 0.76
N ASN A 57 -13.48 -13.59 -0.52
CA ASN A 57 -12.46 -14.41 -1.20
C ASN A 57 -11.08 -13.75 -1.26
N VAL A 58 -11.01 -12.42 -1.21
CA VAL A 58 -9.73 -11.69 -1.25
C VAL A 58 -8.86 -12.00 -0.02
N LEU A 59 -9.46 -12.14 1.18
CA LEU A 59 -8.71 -12.55 2.39
C LEU A 59 -8.19 -13.97 2.27
N THR A 60 -9.02 -14.89 1.77
CA THR A 60 -8.63 -16.28 1.54
C THR A 60 -7.47 -16.36 0.56
N GLN A 61 -7.53 -15.63 -0.55
CA GLN A 61 -6.46 -15.60 -1.54
C GLN A 61 -5.17 -15.03 -0.96
N ALA A 62 -5.23 -13.86 -0.29
CA ALA A 62 -4.05 -13.27 0.34
C ALA A 62 -3.43 -14.21 1.40
N THR A 63 -4.27 -14.91 2.16
CA THR A 63 -3.82 -15.93 3.12
C THR A 63 -3.09 -17.07 2.41
N GLN A 64 -3.66 -17.62 1.34
CA GLN A 64 -3.06 -18.72 0.57
C GLN A 64 -1.75 -18.29 -0.08
N ASP A 65 -1.71 -17.11 -0.70
CA ASP A 65 -0.52 -16.59 -1.36
C ASP A 65 0.63 -16.43 -0.37
N ILE A 66 0.40 -15.77 0.78
CA ILE A 66 1.44 -15.58 1.79
C ILE A 66 1.94 -16.91 2.35
N ASN A 67 1.04 -17.85 2.69
CA ASN A 67 1.48 -19.18 3.17
C ASN A 67 2.20 -20.00 2.07
N THR A 68 1.89 -19.76 0.79
CA THR A 68 2.58 -20.42 -0.33
C THR A 68 4.00 -19.91 -0.49
N TYR A 69 4.19 -18.59 -0.46
CA TYR A 69 5.51 -17.97 -0.64
C TYR A 69 6.35 -17.93 0.64
N PHE A 70 5.71 -18.00 1.81
CA PHE A 70 6.35 -17.98 3.13
C PHE A 70 5.81 -19.12 4.02
N PRO A 71 6.12 -20.39 3.70
CA PRO A 71 5.51 -21.56 4.34
C PRO A 71 5.82 -21.71 5.84
N ASN A 72 6.84 -21.01 6.35
CA ASN A 72 7.17 -21.01 7.77
C ASN A 72 6.43 -19.92 8.57
N LEU A 73 5.68 -19.05 7.89
CA LEU A 73 4.83 -18.04 8.49
C LEU A 73 3.42 -18.65 8.60
N ASN A 74 2.97 -19.03 9.80
CA ASN A 74 1.56 -19.39 10.02
C ASN A 74 0.71 -18.13 9.93
N PHE A 75 0.27 -17.78 8.72
CA PHE A 75 -0.38 -16.51 8.43
C PHE A 75 -1.87 -16.69 8.12
N THR A 76 -2.71 -15.78 8.64
CA THR A 76 -4.12 -15.65 8.27
C THR A 76 -4.45 -14.17 8.11
N ALA A 77 -4.90 -13.77 6.92
CA ALA A 77 -5.29 -12.38 6.67
C ALA A 77 -6.62 -12.06 7.35
N SER A 78 -6.63 -11.02 8.18
CA SER A 78 -7.86 -10.43 8.76
C SER A 78 -8.31 -9.17 8.02
N TRP A 79 -7.43 -8.56 7.22
CA TRP A 79 -7.69 -7.38 6.42
C TRP A 79 -6.73 -7.33 5.22
N VAL A 80 -7.23 -6.89 4.07
CA VAL A 80 -6.44 -6.67 2.86
C VAL A 80 -6.73 -5.27 2.32
N PHE A 81 -5.67 -4.51 2.06
CA PHE A 81 -5.71 -3.21 1.39
C PHE A 81 -5.07 -3.32 0.01
N VAL A 82 -5.81 -2.95 -1.04
CA VAL A 82 -5.33 -2.96 -2.43
C VAL A 82 -5.36 -1.54 -2.96
N ALA A 83 -4.23 -1.04 -3.46
CA ALA A 83 -4.14 0.21 -4.22
C ALA A 83 -3.66 -0.06 -5.65
N THR A 84 -4.30 0.62 -6.62
CA THR A 84 -4.02 0.53 -8.05
C THR A 84 -4.08 1.90 -8.70
#